data_AF-A0A135L5F7-F1
#
_entry.id   AF-A0A135L5F7-F1
#
_cell.length_a   1.000
_cell.length_b   1.000
_cell.length_c   1.000
_cell.angle_alpha   90.00
_cell.angle_beta   90.00
_cell.angle_gamma   90.00
#
_symmetry.space_group_name_H-M   'P 1'
#
loop_
_entity.id
_entity.type
_entity.pdbx_description
1 polymer ?
#
loop_
_entity_poly.entity_id
_entity_poly.type
_entity_poly.pdbx_seq_one_letter_code
_entity_poly.pdbx_strand_id
1 'polypeptide(L)'
;MLKKLQKMMISIFILSLVFSIIPINDEANAQAPTLLTYGSSNGDVWDLQYRLKQLNYSIDIDGIYGYQTLNVVKKFQSNYGLMIDGIVGPITWKTLKKYSLSQDEFNLLARLVYSEARGEPYEGQVAVAAVALNRVHSKKFPNDLKSVIFQDRAFTAVADGQFWLTPNETVKLAALDAIRGWDPSKGALYYFNPDTATSAWIWSRPQILKIGDHIFTK
;
A
#
# COMPACT_ATOMS: atom_id res chain seq x y z
N MET A 1 2.30 -31.17 19.26
CA MET A 1 2.11 -31.31 17.80
C MET A 1 1.14 -30.29 17.19
N LEU A 2 0.09 -29.83 17.90
CA LEU A 2 -0.86 -28.83 17.36
C LEU A 2 -0.29 -27.43 17.06
N LYS A 3 0.79 -26.99 17.73
CA LYS A 3 1.39 -25.66 17.48
C LYS A 3 2.23 -25.57 16.19
N LYS A 4 2.53 -26.70 15.51
CA LYS A 4 3.33 -26.73 14.27
C LYS A 4 2.49 -26.61 12.99
N LEU A 5 1.20 -26.98 13.02
CA LEU A 5 0.35 -26.96 11.82
C LEU A 5 -0.16 -25.55 11.42
N GLN A 6 -0.20 -24.59 12.35
CA GLN A 6 -0.60 -23.21 12.01
C GLN A 6 0.51 -22.37 11.35
N LYS A 7 1.75 -22.87 11.29
CA LYS A 7 2.87 -22.22 10.60
C LYS A 7 3.01 -22.64 9.12
N MET A 8 2.14 -23.51 8.62
CA MET A 8 2.33 -24.24 7.36
C MET A 8 1.61 -23.60 6.16
N MET A 9 1.57 -22.26 6.10
CA MET A 9 1.10 -21.51 4.92
C MET A 9 1.93 -20.24 4.69
N ILE A 10 3.22 -20.26 5.04
CA ILE A 10 4.16 -19.19 4.66
C ILE A 10 4.43 -19.36 3.17
N SER A 11 3.62 -18.68 2.36
CA SER A 11 3.67 -18.76 0.91
C SER A 11 4.98 -18.17 0.41
N ILE A 12 5.72 -18.99 -0.32
CA ILE A 12 6.95 -18.57 -0.99
C ILE A 12 6.54 -17.65 -2.15
N PHE A 13 6.82 -16.37 -2.05
CA PHE A 13 6.60 -15.43 -3.15
C PHE A 13 7.71 -15.58 -4.21
N ILE A 14 7.59 -16.59 -5.07
CA ILE A 14 8.42 -16.70 -6.28
C ILE A 14 7.69 -16.01 -7.41
N LEU A 15 8.09 -14.76 -7.71
CA LEU A 15 7.66 -14.08 -8.92
C LEU A 15 8.40 -14.69 -10.12
N SER A 16 7.83 -15.72 -10.76
CA SER A 16 8.25 -16.12 -12.11
C SER A 16 7.73 -15.08 -13.10
N LEU A 17 8.61 -14.17 -13.52
CA LEU A 17 8.33 -13.21 -14.59
C LEU A 17 8.36 -13.93 -15.94
N VAL A 18 7.19 -14.35 -16.44
CA VAL A 18 6.98 -14.57 -17.88
C VAL A 18 6.20 -13.35 -18.39
N PHE A 19 6.89 -12.44 -19.07
CA PHE A 19 6.27 -11.30 -19.73
C PHE A 19 5.56 -11.79 -21.01
N SER A 20 4.24 -11.93 -20.95
CA SER A 20 3.40 -11.90 -22.16
C SER A 20 2.94 -10.47 -22.37
N ILE A 21 3.46 -9.82 -23.41
CA ILE A 21 3.07 -8.46 -23.80
C ILE A 21 1.65 -8.54 -24.35
N ILE A 22 0.65 -8.20 -23.54
CA ILE A 22 -0.70 -7.89 -24.03
C ILE A 22 -0.73 -6.38 -24.30
N PRO A 23 -1.07 -5.93 -25.53
CA PRO A 23 -1.31 -4.51 -25.76
C PRO A 23 -2.56 -4.09 -25.00
N ILE A 24 -2.39 -3.25 -23.99
CA ILE A 24 -3.50 -2.62 -23.26
C ILE A 24 -3.98 -1.45 -24.11
N ASN A 25 -5.12 -1.62 -24.78
CA ASN A 25 -5.88 -0.51 -25.35
C ASN A 25 -6.74 0.09 -24.23
N ASP A 26 -6.15 1.00 -23.44
CA ASP A 26 -6.89 1.78 -22.44
C ASP A 26 -7.42 3.07 -23.09
N GLU A 27 -8.58 2.98 -23.74
CA GLU A 27 -9.40 4.18 -23.98
C GLU A 27 -10.16 4.50 -22.69
N ALA A 28 -9.42 5.01 -21.69
CA ALA A 28 -10.01 5.54 -20.48
C ALA A 28 -10.75 6.85 -20.81
N ASN A 29 -12.07 6.80 -20.75
CA ASN A 29 -12.95 7.96 -20.85
C ASN A 29 -12.63 8.92 -19.69
N ALA A 30 -11.83 9.96 -19.97
CA ALA A 30 -11.28 10.85 -18.96
C ALA A 30 -12.38 11.75 -18.38
N GLN A 31 -13.09 11.27 -17.35
CA GLN A 31 -13.95 12.09 -16.52
C GLN A 31 -13.11 13.25 -15.97
N ALA A 32 -13.62 14.48 -16.09
CA ALA A 32 -12.95 15.64 -15.52
C ALA A 32 -12.64 15.37 -14.02
N PRO A 33 -11.42 15.61 -13.57
CA PRO A 33 -11.01 15.29 -12.21
C PRO A 33 -11.89 16.01 -11.19
N THR A 34 -12.39 15.29 -10.17
CA THR A 34 -13.27 15.88 -9.16
C THR A 34 -12.57 17.04 -8.47
N LEU A 35 -13.14 18.24 -8.62
CA LEU A 35 -12.71 19.43 -7.93
C LEU A 35 -13.44 19.49 -6.58
N LEU A 36 -12.70 19.48 -5.46
CA LEU A 36 -13.28 19.72 -4.14
C LEU A 36 -12.89 21.10 -3.61
N THR A 37 -13.89 21.81 -3.08
CA THR A 37 -13.76 23.14 -2.52
C THR A 37 -14.63 23.27 -1.28
N TYR A 38 -14.53 24.39 -0.57
CA TYR A 38 -15.46 24.73 0.52
C TYR A 38 -16.91 24.52 0.08
N GLY A 39 -17.68 23.79 0.90
CA GLY A 39 -19.08 23.44 0.64
C GLY A 39 -19.31 22.11 -0.08
N SER A 40 -18.29 21.46 -0.64
CA SER A 40 -18.43 20.09 -1.19
C SER A 40 -18.83 19.08 -0.11
N SER A 41 -19.67 18.09 -0.46
CA SER A 41 -20.17 17.09 0.51
C SER A 41 -20.44 15.68 -0.09
N ASN A 42 -19.63 15.26 -1.07
CA ASN A 42 -19.78 13.97 -1.75
C ASN A 42 -18.78 12.91 -1.23
N GLY A 43 -18.82 11.71 -1.82
CA GLY A 43 -17.93 10.59 -1.45
C GLY A 43 -16.44 10.92 -1.54
N ASP A 44 -16.03 11.82 -2.42
CA ASP A 44 -14.62 12.21 -2.57
C ASP A 44 -14.12 13.05 -1.37
N VAL A 45 -15.02 13.73 -0.64
CA VAL A 45 -14.65 14.42 0.61
C VAL A 45 -14.28 13.42 1.70
N TRP A 46 -14.97 12.28 1.77
CA TRP A 46 -14.63 11.19 2.69
C TRP A 46 -13.23 10.62 2.37
N ASP A 47 -12.95 10.36 1.09
CA ASP A 47 -11.62 9.88 0.66
C ASP A 47 -10.52 10.89 0.97
N LEU A 48 -10.77 12.19 0.69
CA LEU A 48 -9.86 13.28 1.03
C LEU A 48 -9.54 13.31 2.52
N GLN A 49 -10.56 13.32 3.38
CA GLN A 49 -10.41 13.40 4.83
C GLN A 49 -9.68 12.17 5.39
N TYR A 50 -10.01 10.97 4.89
CA TYR A 50 -9.36 9.73 5.27
C TYR A 50 -7.85 9.76 4.94
N ARG A 51 -7.51 10.16 3.72
CA ARG A 51 -6.13 10.30 3.25
C ARG A 51 -5.33 11.33 4.06
N LEU A 52 -5.93 12.48 4.37
CA LEU A 52 -5.30 13.50 5.22
C LEU A 52 -5.09 12.98 6.65
N LYS A 53 -6.04 12.21 7.20
CA LYS A 53 -5.90 11.58 8.51
C LYS A 53 -4.72 10.60 8.56
N GLN A 54 -4.52 9.81 7.51
CA GLN A 54 -3.36 8.90 7.40
C GLN A 54 -2.03 9.67 7.51
N LEU A 55 -1.96 10.88 6.95
CA LEU A 55 -0.80 11.79 7.01
C LEU A 55 -0.67 12.57 8.33
N ASN A 56 -1.34 12.15 9.41
CA ASN A 56 -1.32 12.77 10.74
C ASN A 56 -1.95 14.17 10.81
N TYR A 57 -2.74 14.59 9.83
CA TYR A 57 -3.53 15.81 10.01
C TYR A 57 -4.66 15.57 11.01
N SER A 58 -4.81 16.48 11.97
CA SER A 58 -5.99 16.50 12.84
C SER A 58 -7.19 17.02 12.05
N ILE A 59 -8.02 16.08 11.61
CA ILE A 59 -9.22 16.31 10.82
C ILE A 59 -10.29 15.29 11.22
N ASP A 60 -11.54 15.70 11.16
CA ASP A 60 -12.70 14.81 11.31
C ASP A 60 -13.09 14.24 9.94
N ILE A 61 -13.61 13.02 9.93
CA ILE A 61 -14.10 12.39 8.71
C ILE A 61 -15.62 12.42 8.78
N ASP A 62 -16.20 13.52 8.29
CA ASP A 62 -17.65 13.81 8.32
C ASP A 62 -18.26 13.96 6.92
N GLY A 63 -17.43 13.86 5.87
CA GLY A 63 -17.87 14.03 4.50
C GLY A 63 -18.15 15.46 4.10
N ILE A 64 -17.79 16.44 4.93
CA ILE A 64 -18.09 17.86 4.70
C ILE A 64 -16.78 18.63 4.47
N TYR A 65 -16.69 19.28 3.33
CA TYR A 65 -15.60 20.22 3.05
C TYR A 65 -15.91 21.56 3.70
N GLY A 66 -15.85 21.59 5.03
CA GLY A 66 -16.03 22.79 5.85
C GLY A 66 -14.73 23.54 6.10
N TYR A 67 -14.77 24.45 7.08
CA TYR A 67 -13.61 25.29 7.46
C TYR A 67 -12.41 24.47 7.96
N GLN A 68 -12.66 23.37 8.69
CA GLN A 68 -11.60 22.48 9.17
C GLN A 68 -10.88 21.81 7.98
N THR A 69 -11.62 21.18 7.06
CA THR A 69 -11.10 20.55 5.84
C THR A 69 -10.31 21.53 5.00
N LEU A 70 -10.83 22.75 4.78
CA LEU A 70 -10.13 23.82 4.05
C LEU A 70 -8.76 24.14 4.64
N ASN A 71 -8.68 24.34 5.96
CA ASN A 71 -7.43 24.66 6.63
C ASN A 71 -6.43 23.52 6.58
N VAL A 72 -6.90 22.27 6.69
CA VAL A 72 -6.04 21.09 6.57
C VAL A 72 -5.52 20.93 5.14
N VAL A 73 -6.36 21.13 4.13
CA VAL A 73 -5.91 21.10 2.72
C VAL A 73 -4.87 22.18 2.45
N LYS A 74 -5.07 23.40 2.95
CA LYS A 74 -4.04 24.46 2.82
C LYS A 74 -2.72 24.08 3.51
N LYS A 75 -2.78 23.46 4.69
CA LYS A 75 -1.57 22.93 5.36
C LYS A 75 -0.90 21.84 4.54
N PHE A 76 -1.67 20.91 3.98
CA PHE A 76 -1.16 19.90 3.06
C PHE A 76 -0.49 20.53 1.85
N GLN A 77 -1.17 21.43 1.15
CA GLN A 77 -0.60 22.15 0.01
C GLN A 77 0.71 22.85 0.37
N SER A 78 0.74 23.55 1.51
CA SER A 78 1.96 24.19 2.01
C SER A 78 3.09 23.19 2.28
N ASN A 79 2.81 22.08 2.97
CA ASN A 79 3.82 21.07 3.33
C ASN A 79 4.44 20.36 2.11
N TYR A 80 3.69 20.26 1.02
CA TYR A 80 4.11 19.59 -0.20
C TYR A 80 4.45 20.55 -1.36
N GLY A 81 4.55 21.85 -1.10
CA GLY A 81 5.00 22.85 -2.08
C GLY A 81 4.01 23.10 -3.23
N LEU A 82 2.71 22.95 -2.97
CA LEU A 82 1.63 23.20 -3.91
C LEU A 82 1.09 24.63 -3.77
N MET A 83 0.29 25.07 -4.73
CA MET A 83 -0.50 26.31 -4.60
C MET A 83 -1.44 26.19 -3.39
N ILE A 84 -1.40 27.18 -2.49
CA ILE A 84 -2.11 27.16 -1.20
C ILE A 84 -3.49 27.84 -1.34
N ASP A 85 -4.30 27.34 -2.27
CA ASP A 85 -5.63 27.87 -2.56
C ASP A 85 -6.76 27.19 -1.76
N GLY A 86 -6.47 26.04 -1.14
CA GLY A 86 -7.48 25.21 -0.49
C GLY A 86 -8.39 24.48 -1.48
N ILE A 87 -7.97 24.35 -2.74
CA ILE A 87 -8.70 23.64 -3.78
C ILE A 87 -8.04 22.29 -4.02
N VAL A 88 -8.83 21.21 -3.91
CA VAL A 88 -8.34 19.86 -4.22
C VAL A 88 -8.62 19.57 -5.69
N GLY A 89 -7.73 20.10 -6.54
CA GLY A 89 -7.68 19.81 -7.96
C GLY A 89 -6.73 18.65 -8.30
N PRO A 90 -6.42 18.44 -9.59
CA PRO A 90 -5.65 17.28 -10.07
C PRO A 90 -4.26 17.15 -9.44
N ILE A 91 -3.57 18.27 -9.24
CA ILE A 91 -2.23 18.31 -8.67
C ILE A 91 -2.28 17.94 -7.17
N THR A 92 -3.24 18.50 -6.44
CA THR A 92 -3.47 18.18 -5.02
C THR A 92 -3.82 16.70 -4.86
N TRP A 93 -4.73 16.17 -5.66
CA TRP A 93 -5.10 14.74 -5.66
C TRP A 93 -3.94 13.83 -5.98
N LYS A 94 -3.19 14.13 -7.05
CA LYS A 94 -2.02 13.34 -7.44
C LYS A 94 -0.98 13.29 -6.32
N THR A 95 -0.74 14.42 -5.67
CA THR A 95 0.21 14.51 -4.55
C THR A 95 -0.32 13.75 -3.34
N LEU A 96 -1.60 13.89 -3.01
CA LEU A 96 -2.21 13.19 -1.89
C LEU A 96 -2.14 11.67 -2.08
N LYS A 97 -2.52 11.17 -3.26
CA LYS A 97 -2.48 9.74 -3.62
C LYS A 97 -1.07 9.16 -3.67
N LYS A 98 -0.04 9.99 -3.87
CA LYS A 98 1.35 9.54 -3.82
C LYS A 98 1.80 9.18 -2.39
N TYR A 99 1.22 9.80 -1.36
CA TYR A 99 1.67 9.64 0.03
C TYR A 99 0.61 8.99 0.93
N SER A 100 -0.59 8.69 0.42
CA SER A 100 -1.68 8.09 1.18
C SER A 100 -2.47 7.13 0.32
N LEU A 101 -3.34 6.34 0.95
CA LEU A 101 -4.18 5.33 0.31
C LEU A 101 -5.66 5.63 0.59
N SER A 102 -6.55 5.21 -0.31
CA SER A 102 -7.98 5.17 0.00
C SER A 102 -8.21 4.13 1.10
N GLN A 103 -9.40 4.15 1.69
CA GLN A 103 -9.76 3.13 2.68
C GLN A 103 -9.71 1.71 2.10
N ASP A 104 -10.10 1.53 0.83
CA ASP A 104 -10.05 0.23 0.16
C ASP A 104 -8.61 -0.22 -0.11
N GLU A 105 -7.76 0.68 -0.60
CA GLU A 105 -6.33 0.41 -0.81
C GLU A 105 -5.64 0.08 0.52
N PHE A 106 -5.94 0.82 1.59
CA PHE A 106 -5.43 0.54 2.93
C PHE A 106 -5.86 -0.84 3.44
N ASN A 107 -7.13 -1.21 3.23
CA ASN A 107 -7.63 -2.53 3.61
C ASN A 107 -6.94 -3.66 2.82
N LEU A 108 -6.67 -3.44 1.53
CA LEU A 108 -5.90 -4.38 0.71
C LEU A 108 -4.46 -4.53 1.22
N LEU A 109 -3.78 -3.42 1.54
CA LEU A 109 -2.43 -3.45 2.11
C LEU A 109 -2.39 -4.18 3.45
N ALA A 110 -3.35 -3.92 4.33
CA ALA A 110 -3.42 -4.58 5.64
C ALA A 110 -3.67 -6.09 5.49
N ARG A 111 -4.51 -6.52 4.53
CA ARG A 111 -4.72 -7.94 4.24
C ARG A 111 -3.47 -8.62 3.70
N LEU A 112 -2.76 -7.93 2.80
CA LEU A 112 -1.46 -8.36 2.30
C LEU A 112 -0.46 -8.60 3.44
N VAL A 113 -0.28 -7.61 4.32
CA VAL A 113 0.64 -7.73 5.45
C VAL A 113 0.21 -8.85 6.38
N TYR A 114 -1.09 -9.01 6.63
CA TYR A 114 -1.61 -10.11 7.43
C TYR A 114 -1.32 -11.48 6.79
N SER A 115 -1.46 -11.64 5.48
CA SER A 115 -1.19 -12.93 4.83
C SER A 115 0.30 -13.27 4.78
N GLU A 116 1.15 -12.28 4.56
CA GLU A 116 2.57 -12.50 4.28
C GLU A 116 3.44 -12.43 5.53
N ALA A 117 3.04 -11.68 6.56
CA ALA A 117 3.88 -11.39 7.73
C ALA A 117 3.19 -11.70 9.07
N ARG A 118 2.12 -12.51 9.07
CA ARG A 118 1.52 -12.95 10.33
C ARG A 118 2.48 -13.82 11.12
N GLY A 119 2.78 -13.37 12.34
CA GLY A 119 3.73 -14.03 13.24
C GLY A 119 5.16 -13.48 13.12
N GLU A 120 5.42 -12.62 12.14
CA GLU A 120 6.68 -11.87 12.04
C GLU A 120 6.76 -10.78 13.11
N PRO A 121 7.98 -10.33 13.49
CA PRO A 121 8.15 -9.12 14.29
C PRO A 121 7.49 -7.92 13.62
N TYR A 122 7.10 -6.91 14.41
CA TYR A 122 6.44 -5.71 13.90
C TYR A 122 7.21 -5.05 12.75
N GLU A 123 8.53 -4.95 12.88
CA GLU A 123 9.41 -4.43 11.82
C GLU A 123 9.30 -5.23 10.51
N GLY A 124 9.12 -6.55 10.57
CA GLY A 124 8.91 -7.40 9.39
C GLY A 124 7.55 -7.14 8.72
N GLN A 125 6.51 -6.89 9.52
CA GLN A 125 5.18 -6.51 9.00
C GLN A 125 5.24 -5.15 8.28
N VAL A 126 5.92 -4.17 8.85
CA VAL A 126 6.16 -2.86 8.22
C VAL A 126 6.99 -3.02 6.95
N ALA A 127 8.03 -3.86 6.96
CA ALA A 127 8.88 -4.10 5.79
C ALA A 127 8.11 -4.72 4.61
N VAL A 128 7.19 -5.66 4.86
CA VAL A 128 6.32 -6.22 3.81
C VAL A 128 5.39 -5.15 3.23
N ALA A 129 4.79 -4.31 4.08
CA ALA A 129 3.97 -3.19 3.61
C ALA A 129 4.79 -2.23 2.74
N ALA A 130 6.00 -1.90 3.17
CA ALA A 130 6.90 -1.01 2.45
C ALA A 130 7.32 -1.57 1.08
N VAL A 131 7.56 -2.88 0.96
CA VAL A 131 7.82 -3.52 -0.34
C VAL A 131 6.67 -3.32 -1.33
N ALA A 132 5.42 -3.44 -0.88
CA ALA A 132 4.25 -3.21 -1.74
C ALA A 132 4.21 -1.76 -2.24
N LEU A 133 4.46 -0.80 -1.36
CA LEU A 133 4.52 0.62 -1.71
C LEU A 133 5.72 0.95 -2.61
N ASN A 134 6.87 0.31 -2.39
CA ASN A 134 8.06 0.43 -3.24
C ASN A 134 7.79 -0.08 -4.66
N ARG A 135 6.98 -1.14 -4.82
CA ARG A 135 6.53 -1.62 -6.13
C ARG A 135 5.64 -0.58 -6.81
N VAL A 136 4.65 -0.01 -6.13
CA VAL A 136 3.79 1.05 -6.68
C VAL A 136 4.61 2.25 -7.18
N HIS A 137 5.71 2.58 -6.49
CA HIS A 137 6.62 3.67 -6.89
C HIS A 137 7.68 3.29 -7.94
N SER A 138 7.82 2.01 -8.27
CA SER A 138 8.83 1.50 -9.18
C SER A 138 8.29 1.38 -10.59
N LYS A 139 9.07 1.86 -11.58
CA LYS A 139 8.74 1.70 -13.01
C LYS A 139 8.69 0.24 -13.48
N LYS A 140 9.09 -0.72 -12.65
CA LYS A 140 9.09 -2.17 -12.96
C LYS A 140 7.75 -2.85 -12.67
N PHE A 141 6.84 -2.17 -11.99
CA PHE A 141 5.56 -2.72 -11.53
C PHE A 141 4.41 -1.76 -11.91
N PRO A 142 3.15 -2.23 -11.81
CA PRO A 142 2.00 -1.34 -11.91
C PRO A 142 2.08 -0.18 -10.90
N ASN A 143 1.45 0.95 -11.25
CA ASN A 143 1.50 2.20 -10.49
C ASN A 143 0.31 2.36 -9.51
N ASP A 144 -0.44 1.29 -9.26
CA ASP A 144 -1.53 1.25 -8.29
C ASP A 144 -1.43 -0.01 -7.42
N LEU A 145 -1.88 0.11 -6.17
CA LEU A 145 -1.71 -0.96 -5.19
C LEU A 145 -2.53 -2.20 -5.54
N LYS A 146 -3.72 -2.03 -6.11
CA LYS A 146 -4.59 -3.15 -6.48
C LYS A 146 -3.90 -4.00 -7.53
N SER A 147 -3.33 -3.41 -8.57
CA SER A 147 -2.60 -4.14 -9.62
C SER A 147 -1.30 -4.74 -9.11
N VAL A 148 -0.57 -4.07 -8.20
CA VAL A 148 0.59 -4.67 -7.52
C VAL A 148 0.19 -5.88 -6.69
N ILE A 149 -0.98 -5.82 -6.04
CA ILE A 149 -1.48 -6.92 -5.22
C ILE A 149 -2.02 -8.05 -6.11
N PHE A 150 -2.89 -7.78 -7.07
CA PHE A 150 -3.58 -8.82 -7.85
C PHE A 150 -2.86 -9.20 -9.15
N GLN A 151 -1.60 -8.79 -9.34
CA GLN A 151 -0.78 -9.28 -10.44
C GLN A 151 -0.79 -10.83 -10.42
N ASP A 152 -1.01 -11.45 -11.57
CA ASP A 152 -1.29 -12.89 -11.68
C ASP A 152 -0.33 -13.74 -10.81
N ARG A 153 -0.91 -14.54 -9.91
CA ARG A 153 -0.22 -15.41 -8.92
C ARG A 153 0.56 -14.71 -7.79
N ALA A 154 0.27 -13.46 -7.47
CA ALA A 154 0.91 -12.78 -6.34
C ALA A 154 0.40 -13.29 -4.96
N PHE A 155 -0.91 -13.46 -4.71
CA PHE A 155 -1.39 -13.86 -3.37
C PHE A 155 -2.25 -15.12 -3.36
N THR A 156 -1.72 -16.19 -2.78
CA THR A 156 -2.43 -17.44 -2.46
C THR A 156 -3.57 -17.23 -1.46
N ALA A 157 -3.48 -16.21 -0.60
CA ALA A 157 -4.49 -15.90 0.41
C ALA A 157 -5.90 -15.61 -0.16
N VAL A 158 -5.99 -15.20 -1.44
CA VAL A 158 -7.27 -15.00 -2.13
C VAL A 158 -7.96 -16.35 -2.38
N ALA A 159 -7.20 -17.43 -2.63
CA ALA A 159 -7.71 -18.77 -2.90
C ALA A 159 -8.18 -19.51 -1.64
N ASP A 160 -7.55 -19.25 -0.49
CA ASP A 160 -7.80 -19.98 0.76
C ASP A 160 -8.86 -19.32 1.66
N GLY A 161 -9.54 -18.27 1.16
CA GLY A 161 -10.62 -17.56 1.86
C GLY A 161 -10.18 -16.68 3.05
N GLN A 162 -8.90 -16.73 3.45
CA GLN A 162 -8.37 -15.95 4.57
C GLN A 162 -8.10 -14.47 4.24
N PHE A 163 -8.00 -14.11 2.96
CA PHE A 163 -7.81 -12.72 2.54
C PHE A 163 -8.91 -11.79 3.05
N TRP A 164 -10.13 -12.30 3.25
CA TRP A 164 -11.26 -11.49 3.71
C TRP A 164 -11.35 -11.37 5.24
N LEU A 165 -10.43 -11.97 6.00
CA LEU A 165 -10.38 -11.80 7.45
C LEU A 165 -10.05 -10.34 7.82
N THR A 166 -10.67 -9.86 8.89
CA THR A 166 -10.41 -8.52 9.43
C THR A 166 -8.98 -8.48 10.00
N PRO A 167 -8.08 -7.63 9.47
CA PRO A 167 -6.74 -7.47 10.02
C PRO A 167 -6.82 -6.96 11.46
N ASN A 168 -5.96 -7.50 12.33
CA ASN A 168 -5.84 -7.00 13.71
C ASN A 168 -5.23 -5.58 13.72
N GLU A 169 -5.30 -4.90 14.88
CA GLU A 169 -4.83 -3.53 15.02
C GLU A 169 -3.33 -3.39 14.73
N THR A 170 -2.51 -4.35 15.15
CA THR A 170 -1.06 -4.36 14.91
C THR A 170 -0.72 -4.31 13.42
N VAL A 171 -1.41 -5.09 12.59
CA VAL A 171 -1.18 -5.10 11.14
C VAL A 171 -1.63 -3.79 10.49
N LYS A 172 -2.74 -3.20 10.95
CA LYS A 172 -3.19 -1.89 10.49
C LYS A 172 -2.18 -0.79 10.83
N LEU A 173 -1.59 -0.84 12.03
CA LEU A 173 -0.52 0.07 12.44
C LEU A 173 0.73 -0.13 11.59
N ALA A 174 1.14 -1.37 11.33
CA ALA A 174 2.31 -1.65 10.48
C ALA A 174 2.14 -1.10 9.05
N ALA A 175 0.95 -1.30 8.45
CA ALA A 175 0.62 -0.73 7.14
C ALA A 175 0.61 0.81 7.17
N LEU A 176 0.05 1.41 8.22
CA LEU A 176 0.00 2.86 8.39
C LEU A 176 1.41 3.48 8.56
N ASP A 177 2.29 2.82 9.31
CA ASP A 177 3.67 3.27 9.48
C ASP A 177 4.47 3.22 8.17
N ALA A 178 4.24 2.19 7.34
CA ALA A 178 4.82 2.14 6.00
C ALA A 178 4.31 3.26 5.09
N ILE A 179 2.99 3.55 5.11
CA ILE A 179 2.40 4.69 4.38
C ILE A 179 3.03 6.02 4.83
N ARG A 180 3.32 6.15 6.12
CA ARG A 180 3.97 7.34 6.71
C ARG A 180 5.48 7.41 6.43
N GLY A 181 6.03 6.46 5.68
CA GLY A 181 7.39 6.49 5.16
C GLY A 181 8.40 5.66 5.95
N TRP A 182 7.98 4.87 6.93
CA TRP A 182 8.92 3.93 7.56
C TRP A 182 9.12 2.71 6.64
N ASP A 183 10.32 2.60 6.06
CA ASP A 183 10.73 1.46 5.24
C ASP A 183 11.94 0.71 5.85
N PRO A 184 11.71 -0.27 6.74
CA PRO A 184 12.77 -1.14 7.27
C PRO A 184 13.43 -2.02 6.20
N SER A 185 12.76 -2.26 5.07
CA SER A 185 13.29 -3.07 3.96
C SER A 185 14.40 -2.37 3.18
N LYS A 186 14.56 -1.05 3.38
CA LYS A 186 15.55 -0.17 2.73
C LYS A 186 15.39 -0.15 1.20
N GLY A 187 14.16 0.01 0.72
CA GLY A 187 13.84 0.08 -0.70
C GLY A 187 13.82 -1.28 -1.39
N ALA A 188 13.53 -2.35 -0.65
CA ALA A 188 13.41 -3.68 -1.25
C ALA A 188 12.21 -3.75 -2.19
N LEU A 189 12.32 -4.59 -3.22
CA LEU A 189 11.25 -4.89 -4.17
C LEU A 189 10.77 -6.35 -4.07
N TYR A 190 11.54 -7.19 -3.39
CA TYR A 190 11.24 -8.60 -3.17
C TYR A 190 11.67 -9.04 -1.77
N TYR A 191 11.11 -10.15 -1.32
CA TYR A 191 11.55 -10.86 -0.12
C TYR A 191 11.29 -12.35 -0.28
N PHE A 192 11.98 -13.17 0.51
CA PHE A 192 11.75 -14.61 0.57
C PHE A 192 12.16 -15.20 1.91
N ASN A 193 11.56 -16.33 2.26
CA ASN A 193 12.00 -17.13 3.40
C ASN A 193 13.11 -18.10 2.94
N PRO A 194 14.35 -18.00 3.45
CA PRO A 194 15.47 -18.83 3.01
C PRO A 194 15.32 -20.32 3.34
N ASP A 195 14.45 -20.68 4.29
CA ASP A 195 14.23 -22.06 4.70
C ASP A 195 13.29 -22.80 3.74
N THR A 196 12.48 -22.06 2.96
CA THR A 196 11.47 -22.64 2.07
C THR A 196 11.66 -22.27 0.60
N ALA A 197 12.38 -21.19 0.28
CA ALA A 197 12.53 -20.71 -1.09
C ALA A 197 13.39 -21.61 -1.97
N THR A 198 12.81 -22.07 -3.07
CA THR A 198 13.47 -22.96 -4.05
C THR A 198 13.90 -22.28 -5.35
N SER A 199 13.49 -21.03 -5.58
CA SER A 199 13.77 -20.32 -6.85
C SER A 199 15.22 -19.86 -6.94
N ALA A 200 15.99 -20.38 -7.90
CA ALA A 200 17.34 -19.90 -8.17
C ALA A 200 17.38 -18.38 -8.48
N TRP A 201 16.33 -17.86 -9.12
CA TRP A 201 16.23 -16.44 -9.46
C TRP A 201 16.18 -15.56 -8.21
N ILE A 202 15.39 -15.90 -7.17
CA ILE A 202 15.31 -15.06 -5.97
C ILE A 202 16.63 -15.07 -5.19
N TRP A 203 17.31 -16.22 -5.16
CA TRP A 203 18.64 -16.35 -4.55
C TRP A 203 19.72 -15.55 -5.28
N SER A 204 19.54 -15.27 -6.57
CA SER A 204 20.46 -14.43 -7.36
C SER A 204 20.31 -12.92 -7.09
N ARG A 205 19.23 -12.49 -6.42
CA ARG A 205 18.99 -11.05 -6.16
C ARG A 205 19.95 -10.52 -5.10
N PRO A 206 20.43 -9.28 -5.21
CA PRO A 206 21.22 -8.65 -4.16
C PRO A 206 20.44 -8.59 -2.84
N GLN A 207 20.93 -9.32 -1.83
CA GLN A 207 20.33 -9.35 -0.50
C GLN A 207 20.68 -8.07 0.27
N ILE A 208 19.68 -7.45 0.90
CA ILE A 208 19.85 -6.20 1.63
C ILE A 208 19.99 -6.49 3.13
N LEU A 209 19.02 -7.22 3.70
CA LEU A 209 18.99 -7.59 5.12
C LEU A 209 17.99 -8.73 5.35
N LYS A 210 18.03 -9.32 6.55
CA LYS A 210 17.02 -10.25 7.06
C LYS A 210 16.25 -9.60 8.22
N ILE A 211 14.92 -9.66 8.18
CA ILE A 211 14.04 -9.25 9.30
C ILE A 211 13.08 -10.42 9.53
N GLY A 212 13.07 -10.95 10.76
CA GLY A 212 12.32 -12.17 11.07
C GLY A 212 12.74 -13.33 10.18
N ASP A 213 11.78 -13.98 9.54
CA ASP A 213 12.02 -15.12 8.65
C ASP A 213 12.30 -14.70 7.20
N HIS A 214 12.25 -13.40 6.87
CA HIS A 214 12.40 -12.89 5.50
C HIS A 214 13.75 -12.22 5.22
N ILE A 215 14.36 -12.59 4.09
CA ILE A 215 15.45 -11.85 3.45
C ILE A 215 14.84 -10.91 2.41
N PHE A 216 15.14 -9.62 2.51
CA PHE A 216 14.68 -8.56 1.60
C PHE A 216 15.73 -8.24 0.53
N THR A 217 15.31 -8.04 -0.72
CA THR A 217 16.20 -7.90 -1.88
C THR A 217 15.77 -6.80 -2.87
N LYS A 218 16.70 -6.32 -3.70
CA LYS A 218 16.45 -5.36 -4.81
C LYS A 218 16.16 -6.04 -6.14
#